data_AF-A0A6G2DBC0-F1
#
_entry.id   AF-A0A6G2DBC0-F1
#
_cell.length_a   1.000
_cell.length_b   1.000
_cell.length_c   1.000
_cell.angle_alpha   90.00
_cell.angle_beta   90.00
_cell.angle_gamma   90.00
#
_symmetry.space_group_name_H-M   'P 1'
#
loop_
_entity.id
_entity.type
_entity.pdbx_description
1 polymer ?
#
loop_
_entity_poly.entity_id
_entity_poly.type
_entity_poly.pdbx_seq_one_letter_code
_entity_poly.pdbx_strand_id
1 'polypeptide(L)' 'MEFRLAFPNEVDAIMQVIEDAKKCLADAGSDQWQNGYPNADVIIDDIISGQAYVALEEGELLAYAAVTKSPEEAY' A
#
# COMPACT_ATOMS: atom_id res chain seq x y z
N MET A 1 -11.73 11.74 7.68
CA MET A 1 -11.32 10.74 6.67
C MET A 1 -11.49 11.27 5.23
N GLU A 2 -10.38 11.32 4.48
CA GLU A 2 -10.26 11.70 3.06
C GLU A 2 -9.73 10.49 2.27
N PHE A 3 -10.25 10.24 1.07
CA PHE A 3 -9.73 9.22 0.15
C PHE A 3 -9.31 9.87 -1.16
N ARG A 4 -8.08 9.62 -1.60
CA ARG A 4 -7.54 10.17 -2.85
C ARG A 4 -6.44 9.29 -3.41
N LEU A 5 -6.00 9.61 -4.63
CA LEU A 5 -4.76 9.05 -5.16
C LEU A 5 -3.56 9.52 -4.33
N ALA A 6 -2.60 8.63 -4.18
CA ALA A 6 -1.30 8.93 -3.59
C ALA A 6 -0.47 9.84 -4.49
N PHE A 7 0.34 10.69 -3.88
CA PHE A 7 1.36 11.47 -4.57
C PHE A 7 2.70 10.73 -4.55
N PRO A 8 3.58 10.94 -5.55
CA PRO A 8 4.89 10.27 -5.62
C PRO A 8 5.80 10.49 -4.39
N ASN A 9 5.64 11.60 -3.68
CA ASN A 9 6.40 11.89 -2.46
C ASN A 9 5.85 11.20 -1.21
N GLU A 10 4.78 10.42 -1.32
CA GLU A 10 4.15 9.70 -0.20
C GLU A 10 4.57 8.23 -0.13
N VAL A 11 5.43 7.75 -1.03
CA VAL A 11 5.90 6.35 -1.08
C VAL A 11 6.44 5.89 0.28
N ASP A 12 7.29 6.69 0.92
CA ASP A 12 7.88 6.33 2.21
C ASP A 12 6.81 6.20 3.32
N ALA A 13 5.80 7.08 3.31
CA ALA A 13 4.70 7.03 4.28
C ALA A 13 3.79 5.81 4.04
N ILE A 14 3.51 5.49 2.77
CA ILE A 14 2.77 4.28 2.40
C ILE A 14 3.54 3.04 2.84
N MET A 15 4.87 3.00 2.61
CA MET A 15 5.69 1.88 3.02
C MET A 15 5.71 1.68 4.53
N GLN A 16 5.61 2.74 5.35
CA GLN A 16 5.45 2.59 6.80
C GLN A 16 4.17 1.83 7.16
N VAL A 17 3.04 2.18 6.55
CA VAL A 17 1.76 1.49 6.73
C VAL A 17 1.84 0.03 6.26
N ILE A 18 2.50 -0.22 5.13
CA ILE A 18 2.71 -1.58 4.61
C ILE A 18 3.56 -2.43 5.55
N GLU A 19 4.65 -1.89 6.10
CA GLU A 19 5.51 -2.62 7.04
C GLU A 19 4.79 -2.96 8.34
N ASP A 20 3.92 -2.06 8.83
CA ASP A 20 3.09 -2.35 10.00
C ASP A 20 2.01 -3.41 9.69
N ALA A 21 1.43 -3.39 8.49
CA ALA A 21 0.52 -4.44 8.03
C ALA A 21 1.23 -5.81 7.90
N LYS A 22 2.46 -5.84 7.37
CA LYS A 22 3.27 -7.07 7.29
C LYS A 22 3.54 -7.68 8.66
N LYS A 23 3.88 -6.85 9.66
CA LYS A 23 4.05 -7.32 11.04
C LYS A 23 2.76 -7.88 11.61
N CYS A 24 1.63 -7.18 11.43
CA CYS A 24 0.32 -7.66 11.87
C CYS A 24 -0.03 -9.03 11.27
N LEU A 25 0.26 -9.24 9.98
CA LEU A 25 0.05 -10.52 9.29
C LEU A 25 0.95 -11.63 9.86
N ALA A 26 2.23 -11.32 10.08
CA ALA A 26 3.18 -12.26 10.66
C ALA A 26 2.77 -12.67 12.10
N ASP A 27 2.35 -11.71 12.93
CA ASP A 27 1.87 -11.95 14.29
C ASP A 27 0.59 -12.79 14.31
N ALA A 28 -0.25 -12.67 13.27
CA ALA A 28 -1.43 -13.51 13.06
C ALA A 28 -1.08 -14.91 12.48
N GLY A 29 0.19 -15.21 12.22
CA GLY A 29 0.66 -16.48 11.68
C GLY A 29 0.48 -16.63 10.16
N SER A 30 0.27 -15.54 9.43
CA SER A 30 0.17 -15.54 7.97
C SER A 30 1.55 -15.45 7.32
N ASP A 31 1.74 -16.20 6.23
CA ASP A 31 2.90 -16.09 5.34
C ASP A 31 2.72 -15.02 4.24
N GLN A 32 1.54 -14.40 4.16
CA GLN A 32 1.28 -13.31 3.23
C GLN A 32 2.24 -12.15 3.49
N TRP A 33 2.83 -11.67 2.41
CA TRP A 33 3.73 -10.52 2.37
C TRP A 33 5.05 -10.68 3.13
N GLN A 34 5.38 -11.90 3.51
CA GLN A 34 6.63 -12.24 4.20
C GLN A 34 7.76 -12.61 3.21
N ASN A 35 7.50 -12.55 1.90
CA ASN A 35 8.44 -12.87 0.83
C ASN A 35 9.07 -11.64 0.15
N GLY A 36 8.85 -10.44 0.70
CA GLY A 36 9.35 -9.18 0.14
C GLY A 36 8.36 -8.43 -0.76
N TYR A 37 7.16 -8.97 -1.00
CA TYR A 37 6.04 -8.24 -1.59
C TYR A 37 5.07 -7.77 -0.50
N PRO A 38 4.37 -6.63 -0.64
CA PRO A 38 4.68 -5.56 -1.58
C PRO A 38 5.95 -4.79 -1.14
N ASN A 39 6.62 -4.14 -2.08
CA ASN A 39 7.82 -3.32 -1.84
C ASN A 39 7.65 -1.92 -2.47
N ALA A 40 8.63 -1.05 -2.26
CA ALA A 40 8.57 0.33 -2.75
C ALA A 40 8.39 0.43 -4.28
N ASP A 41 9.02 -0.47 -5.06
CA ASP A 41 8.90 -0.47 -6.52
C ASP A 41 7.45 -0.75 -6.95
N VAL A 42 6.78 -1.72 -6.29
CA VAL A 42 5.35 -2.01 -6.51
C VAL A 42 4.48 -0.79 -6.21
N ILE A 43 4.72 -0.12 -5.06
CA ILE A 43 3.96 1.07 -4.68
C ILE A 43 4.19 2.22 -5.67
N ILE A 44 5.42 2.40 -6.15
CA ILE A 44 5.77 3.41 -7.15
C ILE A 44 5.01 3.12 -8.46
N ASP A 45 4.98 1.87 -8.91
CA ASP A 45 4.27 1.46 -10.12
C ASP A 45 2.76 1.69 -10.00
N ASP A 46 2.17 1.42 -8.83
CA ASP A 46 0.76 1.70 -8.55
C ASP A 46 0.47 3.21 -8.59
N ILE A 47 1.37 4.05 -8.08
CA ILE A 47 1.24 5.52 -8.16
C ILE A 47 1.33 5.99 -9.61
N ILE A 48 2.33 5.55 -10.36
CA ILE A 48 2.53 5.90 -11.77
C ILE A 48 1.33 5.48 -12.61
N SER A 49 0.75 4.32 -12.29
CA SER A 49 -0.42 3.77 -12.99
C SER A 49 -1.75 4.40 -12.58
N GLY A 50 -1.76 5.30 -11.59
CA GLY A 50 -2.97 5.92 -11.05
C GLY A 50 -3.89 4.95 -10.33
N GLN A 51 -3.31 3.92 -9.70
CA GLN A 51 -4.00 2.84 -8.99
C GLN A 51 -3.81 2.93 -7.47
N ALA A 52 -2.78 3.63 -7.00
CA ALA A 52 -2.51 3.84 -5.58
C ALA A 52 -3.49 4.82 -4.93
N TYR A 53 -4.44 4.31 -4.14
CA TYR A 53 -5.31 5.11 -3.28
C TYR A 53 -4.84 5.10 -1.83
N VAL A 54 -4.99 6.24 -1.17
CA VAL A 54 -4.68 6.43 0.25
C VAL A 54 -5.88 6.97 1.00
N ALA A 55 -5.98 6.59 2.26
CA ALA A 55 -6.92 7.18 3.22
C ALA A 55 -6.15 8.04 4.22
N LEU A 56 -6.64 9.26 4.44
CA LEU A 56 -6.06 10.19 5.40
C LEU A 56 -7.05 10.63 6.47
N GLU A 57 -6.55 10.88 7.67
CA GLU A 57 -7.28 11.56 8.74
C GLU A 57 -6.39 12.63 9.34
N GLU A 58 -6.89 13.88 9.38
CA GLU A 58 -6.12 15.04 9.89
C GLU A 58 -4.72 15.22 9.24
N GLY A 59 -4.55 14.75 8.01
CA GLY A 59 -3.29 14.80 7.26
C GLY A 59 -2.35 13.61 7.50
N GLU A 60 -2.71 12.68 8.39
CA GLU A 60 -2.00 11.44 8.61
C GLU A 60 -2.47 10.36 7.63
N LEU A 61 -1.53 9.63 7.01
CA LEU A 61 -1.81 8.53 6.09
C LEU A 61 -2.07 7.25 6.88
N LEU A 62 -3.31 6.78 6.87
CA LEU A 62 -3.75 5.64 7.68
C LEU A 62 -3.88 4.34 6.90
N ALA A 63 -4.11 4.42 5.58
CA ALA A 63 -4.32 3.23 4.76
C ALA A 63 -3.86 3.43 3.31
N TYR A 64 -3.60 2.29 2.68
CA TYR A 64 -3.23 2.16 1.28
C TYR A 64 -4.08 1.07 0.61
N ALA A 65 -4.45 1.28 -0.64
CA ALA A 65 -5.03 0.25 -1.51
C ALA A 65 -4.63 0.49 -2.97
N ALA A 66 -4.18 -0.56 -3.65
CA ALA A 66 -4.11 -0.59 -5.11
C ALA A 66 -5.50 -0.90 -5.67
N VAL A 67 -6.02 -0.06 -6.55
CA VAL A 67 -7.33 -0.22 -7.20
C VAL A 67 -7.15 -0.31 -8.70
N THR A 68 -7.19 -1.53 -9.23
CA THR A 68 -7.02 -1.82 -10.65
C THR A 68 -8.32 -2.30 -11.30
N LYS A 69 -8.48 -2.02 -12.60
CA LYS A 69 -9.56 -2.57 -13.45
C LYS A 69 -9.12 -3.82 -14.22
N SER A 70 -7.82 -4.11 -14.21
CA SER A 70 -7.21 -5.27 -14.84
C SER A 70 -6.90 -6.33 -13.79
N PRO A 71 -6.90 -7.62 -14.14
CA PRO A 71 -6.42 -8.67 -13.23
C PRO A 71 -4.97 -8.38 -12.81
N GLU A 72 -4.68 -8.55 -11.52
CA GLU A 72 -3.33 -8.49 -10.99
C GLU A 72 -2.82 -9.92 -10.80
N GLU A 73 -1.55 -10.21 -11.12
CA GLU A 73 -1.03 -11.59 -11.06
C GLU A 73 -1.12 -12.21 -9.65
N ALA A 74 -1.16 -11.37 -8.62
CA ALA A 74 -1.35 -11.79 -7.23
C ALA A 74 -2.78 -12.27 -6.89
N TYR A 75 -3.77 -12.05 -7.76
CA TYR A 75 -5.21 -12.28 -7.51
C TYR A 75 -5.96 -12.93 -8.68
#